data_AF-A0A949HK44-F1
#
_entry.id   AF-A0A949HK44-F1
#
_cell.length_a   1.000
_cell.length_b   1.000
_cell.length_c   1.000
_cell.angle_alpha   90.00
_cell.angle_beta   90.00
_cell.angle_gamma   90.00
#
_symmetry.space_group_name_H-M   'P 1'
#
loop_
_entity.id
_entity.type
_entity.pdbx_description
1 polymer ?
#
loop_
_entity_poly.entity_id
_entity_poly.type
_entity_poly.pdbx_seq_one_letter_code
_entity_poly.pdbx_strand_id
1 'polypeptide(L)'
;MSSLRTLSVLALAAAALAVAGCGGDDSGDQTTAPAASVPATTTTGGETTATEPMVTTGMAKCTEAGISAAVEKTSSQDSGKAVLAPGADSYKCADGWAVAFANVGTGQEQITTTLVFQAEGQFWVPQDRAKVCPEPSEVPKAIYDLACNSN
;
A
#
# COMPACT_ATOMS: atom_id res chain seq x y z
N MET A 1 37.74 9.40 -33.76
CA MET A 1 39.01 8.95 -33.15
C MET A 1 38.82 8.99 -31.64
N SER A 2 39.08 7.86 -30.99
CA SER A 2 39.19 7.63 -29.53
C SER A 2 37.87 7.71 -28.72
N SER A 3 37.31 6.59 -28.23
CA SER A 3 37.74 5.76 -27.07
C SER A 3 37.42 6.45 -25.74
N LEU A 4 36.89 5.83 -24.68
CA LEU A 4 36.92 4.43 -24.25
C LEU A 4 35.85 4.19 -23.14
N ARG A 5 35.16 3.06 -23.25
CA ARG A 5 34.61 2.15 -22.21
C ARG A 5 34.59 2.60 -20.74
N THR A 6 33.42 2.49 -20.10
CA THR A 6 33.35 2.20 -18.65
C THR A 6 32.29 1.13 -18.41
N LEU A 7 32.77 -0.11 -18.27
CA LEU A 7 32.07 -1.26 -17.71
C LEU A 7 32.39 -1.29 -16.21
N SER A 8 31.38 -1.35 -15.33
CA SER A 8 31.56 -1.76 -13.93
C SER A 8 30.25 -2.33 -13.40
N VAL A 9 30.12 -3.66 -13.39
CA VAL A 9 30.36 -4.63 -12.30
C VAL A 9 29.05 -4.96 -11.59
N LEU A 10 28.43 -6.07 -12.00
CA LEU A 10 27.45 -6.82 -11.22
C LEU A 10 28.15 -7.40 -9.98
N ALA A 11 27.58 -7.17 -8.80
CA ALA A 11 27.86 -7.96 -7.61
C ALA A 11 26.56 -8.62 -7.14
N LEU A 12 26.40 -9.90 -7.45
CA LEU A 12 25.43 -10.78 -6.79
C LEU A 12 26.03 -11.20 -5.45
N ALA A 13 25.34 -10.90 -4.35
CA ALA A 13 25.61 -11.51 -3.05
C ALA A 13 24.31 -12.13 -2.52
N ALA A 14 24.28 -13.46 -2.54
CA ALA A 14 23.29 -14.29 -1.87
C ALA A 14 23.63 -14.39 -0.37
N ALA A 15 22.62 -14.31 0.49
CA ALA A 15 22.73 -14.72 1.88
C ALA A 15 21.43 -15.40 2.32
N ALA A 16 21.50 -16.73 2.43
CA ALA A 16 20.51 -17.56 3.11
C ALA A 16 20.85 -17.63 4.60
N LEU A 17 19.86 -17.44 5.47
CA LEU A 17 19.95 -17.75 6.89
C LEU A 17 18.64 -18.41 7.34
N ALA A 18 18.79 -19.63 7.86
CA ALA A 18 17.76 -20.43 8.48
C ALA A 18 17.89 -20.40 10.01
N VAL A 19 16.84 -20.91 10.68
CA VAL A 19 16.74 -21.41 12.07
C VAL A 19 16.28 -20.42 13.14
N ALA A 20 15.09 -20.68 13.73
CA ALA A 20 14.91 -21.08 15.13
C ALA A 20 13.42 -21.26 15.47
N GLY A 21 13.07 -22.42 16.04
CA GLY A 21 11.79 -22.67 16.69
C GLY A 21 11.81 -22.33 18.17
N CYS A 22 10.63 -22.22 18.78
CA CYS A 22 10.41 -22.40 20.21
C CYS A 22 8.93 -22.75 20.45
N GLY A 23 8.71 -23.87 21.15
CA GLY A 23 7.41 -24.32 21.64
C GLY A 23 7.08 -23.74 23.02
N GLY A 24 5.84 -23.97 23.46
CA GLY A 24 5.35 -23.60 24.78
C GLY A 24 3.90 -24.05 24.96
N ASP A 25 3.72 -25.28 25.46
CA ASP A 25 2.50 -25.83 26.01
C ASP A 25 2.08 -25.11 27.30
N ASP A 26 0.79 -24.80 27.47
CA ASP A 26 0.20 -24.59 28.80
C ASP A 26 -1.14 -25.34 28.89
N SER A 27 -1.19 -26.25 29.87
CA SER A 27 -2.32 -27.13 30.17
C SER A 27 -3.14 -26.53 31.31
N GLY A 28 -4.46 -26.43 31.12
CA GLY A 28 -5.40 -25.98 32.14
C GLY A 28 -6.80 -26.58 31.99
N ASP A 29 -6.93 -27.82 32.47
CA ASP A 29 -8.14 -28.59 32.85
C ASP A 29 -8.97 -27.75 33.88
N GLN A 30 -10.32 -27.67 33.97
CA GLN A 30 -11.32 -28.72 34.21
C GLN A 30 -12.77 -28.16 34.41
N THR A 31 -13.77 -28.95 33.96
CA THR A 31 -14.98 -29.40 34.73
C THR A 31 -16.13 -28.43 35.08
N THR A 32 -17.45 -28.73 34.98
CA THR A 32 -18.26 -29.89 34.51
C THR A 32 -19.78 -29.55 34.48
N ALA A 33 -20.51 -30.16 33.52
CA ALA A 33 -21.93 -30.64 33.49
C ALA A 33 -23.13 -29.72 33.15
N PRO A 34 -24.29 -30.29 32.72
CA PRO A 34 -24.48 -31.37 31.74
C PRO A 34 -25.56 -31.07 30.67
N ALA A 35 -25.76 -32.06 29.80
CA ALA A 35 -26.51 -32.08 28.54
C ALA A 35 -28.03 -31.92 28.61
N ALA A 36 -28.59 -31.35 27.53
CA ALA A 36 -29.89 -31.75 26.99
C ALA A 36 -29.77 -31.88 25.46
N SER A 37 -30.08 -33.09 24.98
CA SER A 37 -29.90 -33.64 23.64
C SER A 37 -31.05 -33.30 22.68
N VAL A 38 -30.77 -32.97 21.41
CA VAL A 38 -31.40 -33.50 20.17
C VAL A 38 -30.69 -32.97 18.89
N PRO A 39 -30.83 -33.60 17.70
CA PRO A 39 -29.68 -34.19 17.00
C PRO A 39 -29.20 -33.49 15.70
N ALA A 40 -27.92 -33.76 15.43
CA ALA A 40 -27.25 -34.05 14.15
C ALA A 40 -27.72 -33.37 12.85
N THR A 41 -26.88 -32.46 12.35
CA THR A 41 -26.50 -32.47 10.93
C THR A 41 -24.99 -32.66 10.86
N THR A 42 -24.58 -33.88 10.51
CA THR A 42 -23.19 -34.27 10.27
C THR A 42 -22.84 -33.98 8.83
N THR A 43 -21.68 -33.35 8.60
CA THR A 43 -20.61 -33.72 7.65
C THR A 43 -19.80 -32.46 7.31
N THR A 44 -18.48 -32.37 7.30
CA THR A 44 -17.30 -33.12 7.81
C THR A 44 -16.11 -32.28 7.32
N GLY A 45 -15.09 -32.12 8.16
CA GLY A 45 -13.76 -31.58 7.78
C GLY A 45 -13.66 -30.07 8.00
N GLY A 46 -13.02 -29.55 9.05
CA GLY A 46 -11.96 -30.15 9.82
C GLY A 46 -10.66 -30.17 9.03
N GLU A 47 -10.08 -29.00 8.80
CA GLU A 47 -8.62 -28.89 8.70
C GLU A 47 -8.19 -27.54 9.25
N THR A 48 -7.60 -27.58 10.45
CA THR A 48 -6.67 -26.57 10.93
C THR A 48 -5.45 -26.63 10.01
N THR A 49 -5.55 -26.01 8.84
CA THR A 49 -4.38 -25.78 7.99
C THR A 49 -3.65 -24.59 8.57
N ALA A 50 -2.40 -24.83 8.97
CA ALA A 50 -1.46 -23.83 9.42
C ALA A 50 -1.57 -22.56 8.55
N THR A 51 -1.76 -21.40 9.19
CA THR A 51 -1.54 -20.11 8.55
C THR A 51 -0.04 -19.97 8.31
N GLU A 52 0.46 -20.62 7.26
CA GLU A 52 1.62 -20.10 6.57
C GLU A 52 1.28 -18.65 6.17
N PRO A 53 2.20 -17.69 6.34
CA PRO A 53 1.97 -16.34 5.86
C PRO A 53 1.82 -16.43 4.35
N MET A 54 0.56 -16.46 3.89
CA MET A 54 0.23 -16.23 2.50
C MET A 54 0.89 -14.91 2.16
N VAL A 55 1.94 -14.95 1.34
CA VAL A 55 2.56 -13.75 0.79
C VAL A 55 1.48 -13.14 -0.09
N THR A 56 0.63 -12.32 0.52
CA THR A 56 -0.26 -11.43 -0.19
C THR A 56 0.69 -10.45 -0.86
N THR A 57 1.10 -10.74 -2.09
CA THR A 57 1.64 -9.76 -3.03
C THR A 57 0.51 -8.77 -3.31
N GLY A 58 0.23 -7.93 -2.31
CA GLY A 58 -0.97 -7.13 -2.23
C GLY A 58 -0.96 -6.03 -3.28
N MET A 59 -2.14 -5.70 -3.78
CA MET A 59 -2.34 -4.45 -4.52
C MET A 59 -2.26 -3.27 -3.54
N ALA A 60 -1.81 -2.12 -4.04
CA ALA A 60 -1.81 -0.87 -3.30
C ALA A 60 -3.24 -0.60 -2.80
N LYS A 61 -3.37 -0.46 -1.48
CA LYS A 61 -4.69 -0.28 -0.88
C LYS A 61 -5.05 1.20 -0.90
N CYS A 62 -6.25 1.50 -1.39
CA CYS A 62 -6.84 2.83 -1.25
C CYS A 62 -7.34 3.01 0.18
N THR A 63 -6.41 3.31 1.09
CA THR A 63 -6.69 3.66 2.48
C THR A 63 -5.94 4.92 2.81
N GLU A 64 -6.43 5.65 3.81
CA GLU A 64 -5.77 6.88 4.28
C GLU A 64 -4.31 6.61 4.64
N ALA A 65 -4.03 5.52 5.36
CA ALA A 65 -2.66 5.13 5.69
C ALA A 65 -1.79 4.87 4.45
N GLY A 66 -2.33 4.19 3.43
CA GLY A 66 -1.60 3.90 2.20
C GLY A 66 -1.29 5.16 1.38
N ILE A 67 -2.26 6.08 1.30
CA ILE A 67 -2.11 7.33 0.55
C ILE A 67 -1.24 8.32 1.32
N SER A 68 -1.42 8.49 2.64
CA SER A 68 -0.56 9.33 3.48
C SER A 68 0.90 8.92 3.40
N ALA A 69 1.19 7.61 3.45
CA ALA A 69 2.56 7.12 3.26
C ALA A 69 3.14 7.46 1.88
N ALA A 70 2.31 7.43 0.82
CA ALA A 70 2.72 7.82 -0.52
C ALA A 70 2.98 9.33 -0.65
N VAL A 71 2.13 10.15 -0.05
CA VAL A 71 2.31 11.61 0.03
C VAL A 71 3.61 11.96 0.75
N GLU A 72 3.85 11.38 1.93
CA GLU A 72 5.06 11.61 2.72
C GLU A 72 6.34 11.18 1.97
N LYS A 73 6.28 10.03 1.26
CA LYS A 73 7.38 9.55 0.42
C LYS A 73 7.66 10.48 -0.76
N THR A 74 6.62 11.05 -1.36
CA THR A 74 6.76 12.03 -2.46
C THR A 74 7.46 13.29 -1.96
N SER A 75 7.08 13.82 -0.80
CA SER A 75 7.75 14.99 -0.21
C SER A 75 9.22 14.82 0.12
N SER A 76 9.66 13.60 0.39
CA SER A 76 11.07 13.31 0.67
C SER A 76 11.94 13.48 -0.58
N GLN A 77 11.33 13.61 -1.76
CA GLN A 77 12.02 13.79 -3.04
C GLN A 77 12.05 15.27 -3.51
N ASP A 78 11.10 16.11 -3.06
CA ASP A 78 10.86 17.46 -3.62
C ASP A 78 11.02 18.63 -2.61
N SER A 79 11.88 18.49 -1.59
CA SER A 79 12.36 19.58 -0.70
C SER A 79 11.39 20.13 0.36
N GLY A 80 10.14 19.70 0.42
CA GLY A 80 9.17 20.17 1.43
C GLY A 80 8.32 19.02 1.97
N LYS A 81 8.15 18.92 3.29
CA LYS A 81 7.30 17.90 3.92
C LYS A 81 5.85 18.10 3.45
N ALA A 82 5.30 17.10 2.80
CA ALA A 82 3.92 17.03 2.37
C ALA A 82 3.19 16.09 3.31
N VAL A 83 1.99 16.49 3.73
CA VAL A 83 1.11 15.68 4.56
C VAL A 83 -0.24 15.65 3.88
N LEU A 84 -0.92 14.50 3.91
CA LEU A 84 -2.27 14.41 3.37
C LEU A 84 -3.17 15.45 4.06
N ALA A 85 -3.98 16.17 3.29
CA ALA A 85 -4.93 17.13 3.84
C ALA A 85 -5.92 16.41 4.78
N PRO A 86 -6.40 17.07 5.84
CA PRO A 86 -7.43 16.47 6.68
C PRO A 86 -8.77 16.40 5.94
N GLY A 87 -9.60 15.42 6.29
CA GLY A 87 -10.98 15.30 5.81
C GLY A 87 -11.22 14.11 4.88
N ALA A 88 -12.49 13.78 4.66
CA ALA A 88 -12.91 12.58 3.92
C ALA A 88 -12.65 12.66 2.40
N ASP A 89 -12.47 13.87 1.86
CA ASP A 89 -12.21 14.11 0.44
C ASP A 89 -10.73 14.40 0.12
N SER A 90 -9.84 14.18 1.09
CA SER A 90 -8.40 14.41 0.91
C SER A 90 -7.75 13.45 -0.09
N TYR A 91 -8.40 12.34 -0.40
CA TYR A 91 -7.99 11.42 -1.47
C TYR A 91 -9.19 10.70 -2.08
N LYS A 92 -9.04 10.28 -3.34
CA LYS A 92 -9.95 9.33 -4.00
C LYS A 92 -9.13 8.38 -4.87
N CYS A 93 -9.61 7.15 -5.00
CA CYS A 93 -8.99 6.17 -5.89
C CYS A 93 -10.01 5.57 -6.85
N ALA A 94 -9.55 5.22 -8.04
CA ALA A 94 -10.32 4.50 -9.05
C ALA A 94 -9.35 3.70 -9.92
N ASP A 95 -9.70 2.44 -10.23
CA ASP A 95 -9.02 1.61 -11.25
C ASP A 95 -7.48 1.60 -11.17
N GLY A 96 -6.92 1.47 -9.96
CA GLY A 96 -5.47 1.45 -9.77
C GLY A 96 -4.80 2.83 -9.81
N TRP A 97 -5.58 3.90 -9.78
CA TRP A 97 -5.11 5.29 -9.66
C TRP A 97 -5.62 5.92 -8.38
N ALA A 98 -4.90 6.92 -7.89
CA ALA A 98 -5.33 7.76 -6.79
C ALA A 98 -5.02 9.23 -7.06
N VAL A 99 -5.89 10.09 -6.58
CA VAL A 99 -5.63 11.52 -6.40
C VAL A 99 -5.58 11.80 -4.91
N ALA A 100 -4.63 12.62 -4.49
CA ALA A 100 -4.52 13.09 -3.11
C ALA A 100 -4.27 14.60 -3.07
N PHE A 101 -4.87 15.26 -2.11
CA PHE A 101 -4.63 16.67 -1.81
C PHE A 101 -3.67 16.74 -0.64
N ALA A 102 -2.44 17.16 -0.90
CA ALA A 102 -1.37 17.20 0.07
C ALA A 102 -1.05 18.64 0.47
N ASN A 103 -0.95 18.89 1.77
CA ASN A 103 -0.46 20.14 2.31
C ASN A 103 1.07 20.13 2.33
N VAL A 104 1.70 21.03 1.58
CA VAL A 104 3.15 21.21 1.50
C VAL A 104 3.53 22.48 2.27
N GLY A 105 4.56 22.39 3.10
CA GLY A 105 5.01 23.49 3.95
C GLY A 105 4.37 23.45 5.34
N THR A 106 4.56 24.50 6.13
CA THR A 106 4.05 24.58 7.51
C THR A 106 3.52 25.98 7.84
N GLY A 107 2.59 26.05 8.79
CA GLY A 107 2.06 27.33 9.27
C GLY A 107 1.32 28.11 8.18
N GLN A 108 1.63 29.39 8.04
CA GLN A 108 0.95 30.29 7.11
C GLN A 108 1.40 30.12 5.64
N GLU A 109 2.50 29.41 5.39
CA GLU A 109 3.04 29.14 4.05
C GLU A 109 2.57 27.78 3.52
N GLN A 110 1.72 27.07 4.27
CA GLN A 110 1.19 25.78 3.87
C GLN A 110 0.24 25.94 2.68
N ILE A 111 0.55 25.26 1.58
CA ILE A 111 -0.30 25.22 0.38
C ILE A 111 -0.80 23.81 0.15
N THR A 112 -2.04 23.66 -0.33
CA THR A 112 -2.56 22.36 -0.76
C THR A 112 -2.20 22.14 -2.22
N THR A 113 -1.59 21.01 -2.55
CA THR A 113 -1.25 20.60 -3.91
C THR A 113 -1.94 19.29 -4.26
N THR A 114 -2.19 19.10 -5.56
CA THR A 114 -2.78 17.86 -6.08
C THR A 114 -1.67 16.91 -6.50
N LEU A 115 -1.64 15.73 -5.91
CA LEU A 115 -0.75 14.63 -6.27
C LEU A 115 -1.57 13.52 -6.94
N VAL A 116 -1.00 12.91 -7.97
CA VAL A 116 -1.60 11.78 -8.69
C VAL A 116 -0.68 10.57 -8.53
N PHE A 117 -1.26 9.41 -8.27
CA PHE A 117 -0.55 8.17 -8.06
C PHE A 117 -1.13 7.05 -8.93
N GLN A 118 -0.27 6.13 -9.32
CA GLN A 118 -0.64 4.86 -9.93
C GLN A 118 -0.17 3.71 -9.03
N ALA A 119 -0.98 2.66 -8.93
CA ALA A 119 -0.65 1.48 -8.17
C ALA A 119 0.36 0.62 -8.94
N GLU A 120 1.49 0.32 -8.33
CA GLU A 120 2.48 -0.66 -8.80
C GLU A 120 2.71 -1.72 -7.73
N GLY A 121 2.06 -2.88 -7.91
CA GLY A 121 1.99 -3.91 -6.87
C GLY A 121 1.38 -3.30 -5.61
N GLN A 122 2.13 -3.33 -4.50
CA GLN A 122 1.68 -2.84 -3.20
C GLN A 122 1.90 -1.33 -2.97
N PHE A 123 2.50 -0.63 -3.94
CA PHE A 123 2.94 0.76 -3.76
C PHE A 123 2.12 1.73 -4.60
N TRP A 124 1.88 2.91 -4.04
CA TRP A 124 1.42 4.07 -4.79
C TRP A 124 2.64 4.84 -5.30
N VAL A 125 2.78 4.93 -6.63
CA VAL A 125 3.89 5.59 -7.30
C VAL A 125 3.41 6.94 -7.84
N PRO A 126 4.07 8.05 -7.47
CA PRO A 126 3.67 9.38 -7.93
C PRO A 126 3.83 9.49 -9.45
N GLN A 127 2.85 10.11 -10.08
CA GLN A 127 2.80 10.33 -11.52
C GLN A 127 2.86 11.82 -11.83
N ASP A 128 3.51 12.14 -12.95
CA ASP A 128 3.57 13.49 -13.48
C ASP A 128 2.24 13.83 -14.18
N ARG A 129 1.49 14.78 -13.61
CA ARG A 129 0.21 15.26 -14.15
C ARG A 129 0.34 15.73 -15.60
N ALA A 130 1.47 16.34 -15.97
CA ALA A 130 1.68 16.83 -17.34
C ALA A 130 1.78 15.68 -18.36
N LYS A 131 2.08 14.45 -17.91
CA LYS A 131 2.16 13.26 -18.76
C LYS A 131 0.87 12.47 -18.78
N VAL A 132 0.19 12.34 -17.64
CA VAL A 132 -0.96 11.42 -17.50
C VAL A 132 -2.32 12.09 -17.77
N CYS A 133 -2.41 13.42 -17.69
CA CYS A 133 -3.66 14.17 -17.88
C CYS A 133 -4.03 14.56 -19.33
N PRO A 134 -3.10 14.73 -20.29
CA PRO A 134 -3.47 14.99 -21.68
C PRO A 134 -4.33 13.87 -22.27
N GLU A 135 -5.23 14.20 -23.21
CA GLU A 135 -6.08 13.20 -23.86
C GLU A 135 -5.35 12.46 -25.01
N PRO A 136 -5.56 11.14 -25.17
CA PRO A 136 -6.33 10.26 -24.28
C PRO A 136 -5.61 10.04 -22.95
N SER A 137 -6.31 10.27 -21.83
CA SER A 137 -5.71 10.21 -20.51
C SER A 137 -5.70 8.79 -19.95
N GLU A 138 -4.62 8.43 -19.27
CA GLU A 138 -4.52 7.19 -18.50
C GLU A 138 -5.28 7.27 -17.17
N VAL A 139 -5.57 8.48 -16.69
CA VAL A 139 -6.30 8.72 -15.45
C VAL A 139 -7.78 8.36 -15.64
N PRO A 140 -8.36 7.51 -14.78
CA PRO A 140 -9.76 7.12 -14.89
C PRO A 140 -10.72 8.30 -14.78
N LYS A 141 -11.75 8.29 -15.63
CA LYS A 141 -12.77 9.35 -15.67
C LYS A 141 -13.41 9.63 -14.31
N ALA A 142 -13.51 8.62 -13.43
CA ALA A 142 -14.08 8.76 -12.09
C ALA A 142 -13.30 9.71 -11.17
N ILE A 143 -11.99 9.90 -11.41
CA ILE A 143 -11.14 10.82 -10.64
C ILE A 143 -10.46 11.89 -11.51
N TYR A 144 -10.70 11.90 -12.83
CA TYR A 144 -10.02 12.78 -13.77
C TYR A 144 -10.14 14.26 -13.39
N ASP A 145 -11.35 14.75 -13.10
CA ASP A 145 -11.54 16.17 -12.74
C ASP A 145 -10.76 16.56 -11.47
N LEU A 146 -10.71 15.66 -10.49
CA LEU A 146 -9.95 15.87 -9.27
C LEU A 146 -8.45 15.79 -9.52
N ALA A 147 -7.98 14.87 -10.37
CA ALA A 147 -6.56 14.62 -10.62
C ALA A 147 -5.94 15.64 -11.59
N CYS A 148 -6.71 16.10 -12.58
CA CYS A 148 -6.21 16.84 -13.73
C CYS A 148 -6.72 18.28 -13.80
N ASN A 149 -7.93 18.56 -13.28
CA ASN A 149 -8.55 19.87 -13.32
C ASN A 149 -8.58 20.59 -11.96
N SER A 150 -7.80 20.13 -10.98
CA SER A 150 -7.64 20.79 -9.67
C SER A 150 -6.25 21.43 -9.50
N ASN A 151 -6.16 22.36 -8.55
CA ASN A 151 -4.99 23.23 -8.28
C ASN A 151 -4.37 23.87 -9.53
#